data_AF-A0AAW7JVF0-F1
#
_entry.id   AF-A0AAW7JVF0-F1
#
_cell.length_a   1.000
_cell.length_b   1.000
_cell.length_c   1.000
_cell.angle_alpha   90.00
_cell.angle_beta   90.00
_cell.angle_gamma   90.00
#
_symmetry.space_group_name_H-M   'P 1'
#
loop_
_entity.id
_entity.type
_entity.pdbx_description
1 polymer ?
#
loop_
_entity_poly.entity_id
_entity_poly.type
_entity_poly.pdbx_seq_one_letter_code
_entity_poly.pdbx_strand_id
1 'polypeptide(L)'
;MIFRTVLTTLFLTLCLSMDAQANESPKQASIFALQPFERAICCIKYYEGIHRKKDYPYVGYGHKLRPGEHYSSNMSLREADALLRKDLKELCTMFQRYGKDSLLLSEISDNKSYPNQNIIPT
;
A
#
# COMPACT_ATOMS: atom_id res chain seq x y z
N MET A 1 -5.37 9.22 -58.27
CA MET A 1 -5.68 7.94 -57.62
C MET A 1 -4.59 7.50 -56.63
N ILE A 2 -3.31 7.69 -56.96
CA ILE A 2 -2.14 7.33 -56.12
C ILE A 2 -2.14 7.98 -54.73
N PHE A 3 -2.46 9.27 -54.61
CA PHE A 3 -2.47 9.98 -53.31
C PHE A 3 -3.50 9.42 -52.31
N ARG A 4 -4.67 8.99 -52.81
CA ARG A 4 -5.71 8.38 -51.96
C ARG A 4 -5.27 7.01 -51.44
N THR A 5 -4.62 6.22 -52.29
CA THR A 5 -4.08 4.90 -51.92
C THR A 5 -2.97 5.02 -50.87
N VAL A 6 -2.06 6.00 -51.03
CA VAL A 6 -0.97 6.26 -50.06
C VAL A 6 -1.51 6.73 -48.70
N LEU A 7 -2.54 7.58 -48.70
CA LEU A 7 -3.16 8.05 -47.46
C LEU A 7 -3.90 6.92 -46.72
N THR A 8 -4.58 6.04 -47.46
CA THR A 8 -5.28 4.89 -46.87
C THR A 8 -4.32 3.84 -46.32
N THR A 9 -3.17 3.59 -46.97
CA THR A 9 -2.19 2.63 -46.48
C THR A 9 -1.43 3.15 -45.26
N LEU A 10 -1.12 4.46 -45.21
CA LEU A 10 -0.48 5.10 -44.05
C LEU A 10 -1.39 5.11 -42.82
N PHE A 11 -2.70 5.28 -43.01
CA PHE A 11 -3.67 5.23 -41.91
C PHE A 11 -3.85 3.80 -41.37
N LEU A 12 -3.88 2.80 -42.26
CA LEU A 12 -3.98 1.39 -41.86
C LEU A 12 -2.75 0.89 -41.06
N THR A 13 -1.54 1.31 -41.44
CA THR A 13 -0.32 0.94 -40.71
C THR A 13 -0.22 1.62 -39.35
N LEU A 14 -0.77 2.84 -39.20
CA LEU A 14 -0.89 3.51 -37.91
C LEU A 14 -1.84 2.77 -36.97
N CYS A 15 -2.97 2.28 -37.47
CA CYS A 15 -3.95 1.55 -36.66
C CYS A 15 -3.41 0.22 -36.11
N LEU A 16 -2.61 -0.52 -36.90
CA LEU A 16 -2.00 -1.80 -36.46
C LEU A 16 -0.90 -1.62 -35.41
N SER A 17 -0.36 -0.41 -35.26
CA SER A 17 0.67 -0.09 -34.25
C SER A 17 0.08 0.18 -32.86
N MET A 18 -1.26 0.31 -32.75
CA MET A 18 -1.96 0.62 -31.51
C MET A 18 -2.43 -0.64 -30.74
N ASP A 19 -2.43 -1.82 -31.36
CA ASP A 19 -2.88 -3.08 -30.75
C ASP A 19 -1.75 -3.87 -30.05
N ALA A 20 -0.51 -3.37 -30.03
CA ALA A 20 0.62 -4.00 -29.36
C ALA A 20 0.83 -3.56 -27.90
N GLN A 21 -0.07 -2.74 -27.35
CA GLN A 21 -0.15 -2.50 -25.90
C GLN A 21 -1.50 -3.00 -25.41
N ALA A 22 -1.68 -4.32 -25.55
CA ALA A 22 -2.63 -5.05 -24.75
C ALA A 22 -2.46 -4.59 -23.29
N ASN A 23 -3.59 -4.22 -22.69
CA ASN A 23 -3.73 -4.05 -21.26
C ASN A 23 -3.13 -5.28 -20.57
N GLU A 24 -1.84 -5.24 -20.25
CA GLU A 24 -1.27 -5.96 -19.12
C GLU A 24 -1.87 -5.27 -17.90
N SER A 25 -3.16 -5.49 -17.64
CA SER A 25 -3.62 -5.55 -16.25
C SER A 25 -2.56 -6.42 -15.57
N PRO A 26 -1.79 -5.90 -14.59
CA PRO A 26 -0.74 -6.70 -13.99
C PRO A 26 -1.45 -7.97 -13.54
N LYS A 27 -1.16 -9.12 -14.18
CA LYS A 27 -1.71 -10.41 -13.78
C LYS A 27 -1.56 -10.41 -12.28
N GLN A 28 -2.69 -10.34 -11.56
CA GLN A 28 -2.69 -10.08 -10.13
C GLN A 28 -1.82 -11.16 -9.52
N ALA A 29 -0.54 -10.85 -9.31
CA ALA A 29 0.42 -11.84 -8.88
C ALA A 29 -0.15 -12.29 -7.55
N SER A 30 -0.29 -13.60 -7.39
CA SER A 30 -0.82 -14.18 -6.16
C SER A 30 -0.24 -13.42 -4.99
N ILE A 31 -1.04 -12.99 -4.01
CA ILE A 31 -0.52 -12.20 -2.87
C ILE A 31 0.65 -12.93 -2.18
N PHE A 32 0.71 -14.25 -2.34
CA PHE A 32 1.81 -15.13 -1.91
C PHE A 32 3.14 -14.92 -2.65
N ALA A 33 3.14 -14.34 -3.85
CA ALA A 33 4.33 -13.96 -4.62
C ALA A 33 5.02 -12.70 -4.08
N LEU A 34 4.32 -11.87 -3.30
CA LEU A 34 4.92 -10.72 -2.63
C LEU A 34 5.88 -11.16 -1.52
N GLN A 35 6.86 -10.32 -1.21
CA GLN A 35 7.64 -10.49 0.02
C GLN A 35 6.71 -10.39 1.24
N PRO A 36 6.98 -11.10 2.35
CA PRO A 36 6.09 -11.12 3.51
C PRO A 36 5.69 -9.72 4.00
N PHE A 37 6.64 -8.77 4.04
CA PHE A 37 6.39 -7.40 4.44
C PHE A 37 5.41 -6.67 3.50
N GLU A 38 5.60 -6.79 2.19
CA GLU A 38 4.70 -6.18 1.20
C GLU A 38 3.31 -6.80 1.23
N ARG A 39 3.23 -8.12 1.46
CA ARG A 39 1.97 -8.82 1.66
C ARG A 39 1.23 -8.28 2.90
N ALA A 40 1.92 -8.08 4.02
CA ALA A 40 1.33 -7.48 5.22
C ALA A 40 0.79 -6.07 4.95
N ILE A 41 1.57 -5.22 4.27
CA ILE A 41 1.12 -3.87 3.85
C ILE A 41 -0.13 -3.95 2.98
N CYS A 42 -0.18 -4.87 2.00
CA CYS A 42 -1.37 -5.08 1.17
C CYS A 42 -2.58 -5.52 2.00
N CYS A 43 -2.41 -6.45 2.94
CA CYS A 43 -3.48 -6.89 3.83
C CYS A 43 -4.02 -5.71 4.66
N ILE A 44 -3.16 -4.94 5.33
CA ILE A 44 -3.57 -3.80 6.16
C ILE A 44 -4.36 -2.79 5.33
N LYS A 45 -3.84 -2.40 4.15
CA LYS A 45 -4.54 -1.45 3.27
C LYS A 45 -5.91 -1.93 2.82
N TYR A 46 -6.05 -3.23 2.57
CA TYR A 46 -7.28 -3.84 2.11
C TYR A 46 -8.33 -3.90 3.22
N TYR A 47 -7.94 -4.30 4.43
CA TYR A 47 -8.87 -4.52 5.54
C TYR A 47 -9.16 -3.25 6.35
N GLU A 48 -8.18 -2.37 6.58
CA GLU A 48 -8.36 -1.13 7.35
C GLU A 48 -8.94 0.01 6.49
N GLY A 49 -8.53 0.07 5.22
CA GLY A 49 -8.87 1.18 4.34
C GLY A 49 -8.25 2.53 4.77
N ILE A 50 -8.40 3.54 3.91
CA ILE A 50 -7.87 4.88 4.19
C ILE A 50 -8.84 5.71 5.03
N HIS A 51 -8.36 6.15 6.18
CA HIS A 51 -9.05 7.02 7.12
C HIS A 51 -9.12 8.45 6.58
N ARG A 52 -10.27 9.10 6.80
CA ARG A 52 -10.56 10.47 6.32
C ARG A 52 -10.85 11.38 7.51
N LYS A 53 -11.15 12.65 7.23
CA LYS A 53 -11.47 13.66 8.25
C LYS A 53 -12.51 13.22 9.30
N LYS A 54 -13.49 12.39 8.92
CA LYS A 54 -14.53 11.87 9.83
C LYS A 54 -13.97 10.91 10.90
N ASP A 55 -12.83 10.28 10.63
CA ASP A 55 -12.22 9.24 11.47
C ASP A 55 -11.13 9.83 12.40
N TYR A 56 -10.93 11.16 12.39
CA TYR A 56 -9.97 11.85 13.24
C TYR A 56 -10.24 11.52 14.73
N PRO A 57 -9.24 11.17 15.54
CA PRO A 57 -7.79 11.38 15.36
C PRO A 57 -7.04 10.22 14.69
N TYR A 58 -7.71 9.35 13.93
CA TYR A 58 -7.06 8.33 13.12
C TYR A 58 -6.81 8.85 11.70
N VAL A 59 -5.62 8.59 11.16
CA VAL A 59 -5.17 9.02 9.83
C VAL A 59 -4.52 7.87 9.06
N GLY A 60 -4.37 8.03 7.75
CA GLY A 60 -3.74 7.02 6.91
C GLY A 60 -4.49 5.69 6.94
N TYR A 61 -3.80 4.60 7.24
CA TYR A 61 -4.38 3.25 7.32
C TYR A 61 -4.63 2.79 8.77
N GLY A 62 -5.03 3.71 9.66
CA GLY A 62 -5.35 3.38 11.06
C GLY A 62 -4.38 3.96 12.09
N HIS A 63 -3.45 4.82 11.69
CA HIS A 63 -2.51 5.47 12.61
C HIS A 63 -3.24 6.48 13.51
N LYS A 64 -3.20 6.25 14.82
CA LYS A 64 -3.72 7.20 15.82
C LYS A 64 -2.66 8.24 16.15
N LEU A 65 -2.96 9.52 15.91
CA LEU A 65 -2.03 10.61 16.23
C LEU A 65 -1.60 10.58 17.71
N ARG A 66 -0.29 10.60 17.94
CA ARG A 66 0.34 10.71 19.26
C ARG A 66 0.56 12.19 19.63
N PRO A 67 0.71 12.52 20.93
CA PRO A 67 1.03 13.88 21.35
C PRO A 67 2.30 14.40 20.66
N GLY A 68 2.20 15.54 19.96
CA GLY A 68 3.30 16.18 19.23
C GLY A 68 3.40 15.79 17.74
N GLU A 69 2.61 14.83 17.27
CA GLU A 69 2.52 14.53 15.83
C GLU A 69 1.55 15.49 15.13
N HIS A 70 1.92 15.93 13.92
CA HIS A 70 1.14 16.85 13.11
C HIS A 70 0.87 16.24 11.73
N TYR A 71 0.10 15.15 11.71
CA TYR A 71 -0.39 14.54 10.47
C TYR A 71 -1.73 15.14 10.04
N SER A 72 -1.88 15.40 8.74
CA SER A 72 -3.14 15.88 8.17
C SER A 72 -4.16 14.74 8.05
N SER A 73 -5.42 15.02 8.36
CA SER A 73 -6.52 14.07 8.14
C SER A 73 -6.81 13.81 6.65
N ASN A 74 -6.26 14.64 5.75
CA ASN A 74 -6.39 14.52 4.31
C ASN A 74 -5.05 14.19 3.64
N MET A 75 -4.22 13.37 4.31
CA MET A 75 -2.93 12.95 3.75
C MET A 75 -3.09 12.20 2.42
N SER A 76 -2.10 12.33 1.55
CA SER A 76 -2.06 11.60 0.28
C SER A 76 -1.86 10.10 0.49
N LEU A 77 -2.24 9.27 -0.49
CA LEU A 77 -2.02 7.82 -0.44
C LEU A 77 -0.53 7.46 -0.28
N ARG A 78 0.37 8.29 -0.82
CA ARG A 78 1.81 8.12 -0.70
C ARG A 78 2.29 8.39 0.72
N GLU A 79 1.82 9.46 1.34
CA GLU A 79 2.15 9.75 2.75
C GLU A 79 1.56 8.70 3.68
N ALA A 80 0.33 8.25 3.42
CA ALA A 80 -0.31 7.17 4.18
C ALA A 80 0.47 5.85 4.06
N ASP A 81 0.96 5.51 2.86
CA ASP A 81 1.82 4.34 2.65
C ASP A 81 3.16 4.48 3.38
N ALA A 82 3.78 5.65 3.32
CA ALA A 82 5.04 5.90 4.02
C ALA A 82 4.87 5.80 5.54
N LEU A 83 3.77 6.33 6.09
CA LEU A 83 3.43 6.24 7.51
C LEU A 83 3.18 4.78 7.91
N LEU A 84 2.35 4.05 7.16
CA LEU A 84 2.07 2.64 7.41
C LEU A 84 3.36 1.80 7.41
N ARG A 85 4.25 2.02 6.44
CA ARG A 85 5.54 1.32 6.37
C ARG A 85 6.46 1.65 7.54
N LYS A 86 6.42 2.90 8.02
CA LYS A 86 7.18 3.33 9.20
C LYS A 86 6.64 2.62 10.45
N ASP A 87 5.33 2.69 10.68
CA ASP A 87 4.68 2.09 11.85
C ASP A 87 4.90 0.58 11.91
N LEU A 88 4.70 -0.11 10.78
CA LEU A 88 4.91 -1.56 10.70
C LEU A 88 6.38 -1.94 10.99
N LYS A 89 7.35 -1.12 10.58
CA LYS A 89 8.77 -1.34 10.92
C LYS A 89 9.06 -1.10 12.40
N GLU A 90 8.46 -0.09 13.01
CA GLU A 90 8.58 0.16 14.45
C GLU A 90 8.03 -1.02 15.25
N LEU A 91 6.87 -1.56 14.84
CA LEU A 91 6.29 -2.78 15.43
C LEU A 91 7.21 -3.99 15.23
N CYS A 92 7.75 -4.21 14.02
CA CYS A 92 8.69 -5.30 13.77
C CYS A 92 9.93 -5.20 14.67
N THR A 93 10.42 -3.98 14.89
CA THR A 93 11.56 -3.70 15.78
C THR A 93 11.22 -4.03 17.23
N MET A 94 10.02 -3.66 17.70
CA MET A 94 9.52 -4.02 19.03
C MET A 94 9.47 -5.54 19.24
N PHE A 95 9.08 -6.30 18.22
CA PHE A 95 9.02 -7.76 18.26
C PHE A 95 10.27 -8.46 17.74
N GLN A 96 11.40 -7.76 17.57
CA GLN A 96 12.61 -8.33 16.96
C GLN A 96 13.13 -9.59 17.68
N ARG A 97 12.90 -9.69 19.00
CA ARG A 97 13.28 -10.83 19.84
C ARG A 97 12.61 -12.15 19.42
N TYR A 98 11.52 -12.09 18.67
CA TYR A 98 10.78 -13.25 18.16
C TYR A 98 11.24 -13.66 16.75
N GLY A 99 12.27 -13.02 16.19
CA GLY A 99 12.88 -13.40 14.93
C GLY A 99 11.89 -13.38 13.77
N LYS A 100 11.71 -14.53 13.10
CA LYS A 100 10.83 -14.68 11.93
C LYS A 100 9.35 -14.34 12.22
N ASP A 101 8.93 -14.48 13.48
CA ASP A 101 7.53 -14.27 13.88
C ASP A 101 7.25 -12.79 14.20
N SER A 102 8.29 -11.94 14.21
CA SER A 102 8.17 -10.50 14.48
C SER A 102 7.16 -9.80 13.57
N LEU A 103 7.14 -10.15 12.27
CA LEU A 103 6.22 -9.55 11.31
C LEU A 103 4.76 -9.95 11.58
N LEU A 104 4.52 -11.23 11.90
CA LEU A 104 3.18 -11.71 12.23
C LEU A 104 2.69 -11.04 13.51
N LEU A 105 3.55 -10.98 14.53
CA LEU A 105 3.24 -10.27 15.78
C LEU A 105 2.96 -8.79 15.53
N SER A 106 3.67 -8.16 14.59
CA SER A 106 3.45 -6.75 14.23
C SER A 106 2.11 -6.52 13.54
N GLU A 107 1.71 -7.40 12.63
CA GLU A 107 0.41 -7.30 11.95
C GLU A 107 -0.76 -7.44 12.93
N ILE A 108 -0.75 -8.48 13.78
CA ILE A 108 -1.83 -8.67 14.77
C ILE A 108 -1.86 -7.57 15.84
N SER A 109 -0.72 -6.89 16.02
CA SER A 109 -0.55 -5.79 16.96
C SER A 109 -1.19 -4.49 16.49
N ASP A 110 -1.21 -4.26 15.19
CA ASP A 110 -1.72 -3.04 14.59
C ASP A 110 -3.24 -2.85 14.84
N ASN A 111 -4.00 -3.95 14.83
CA ASN A 111 -5.46 -3.98 15.00
C ASN A 111 -5.92 -3.57 16.43
N LYS A 112 -5.09 -3.78 17.45
CA LYS A 112 -5.42 -3.41 18.82
C LYS A 112 -4.42 -2.38 19.31
N SER A 113 -4.81 -1.11 19.26
CA SER A 113 -4.17 -0.04 20.03
C SER A 113 -3.93 -0.54 21.45
N TYR A 114 -2.70 -0.98 21.76
CA TYR A 114 -2.41 -1.70 23.00
C TYR A 114 -2.64 -0.75 24.17
N PRO A 115 -3.53 -1.09 25.11
CA PRO A 115 -3.63 -0.37 26.37
C PRO A 115 -2.58 -0.84 27.38
N ASN A 116 -1.73 -1.83 27.04
CA ASN A 116 -0.87 -2.52 28.00
C ASN A 116 0.62 -2.40 27.63
N GLN A 117 1.31 -1.47 28.28
CA GLN A 117 2.76 -1.26 28.17
C GLN A 117 3.59 -2.46 28.67
N ASN A 118 3.02 -3.41 29.43
CA ASN A 118 3.77 -4.51 30.04
C ASN A 118 4.14 -5.65 29.08
N ILE A 119 3.70 -5.60 27.83
CA ILE A 119 4.12 -6.55 26.77
C ILE A 119 5.39 -6.04 26.06
N ILE A 120 5.69 -4.75 26.21
CA ILE A 120 6.89 -4.12 25.68
C ILE A 120 7.98 -4.25 26.74
N PRO A 121 9.11 -4.93 26.46
CA PRO A 121 10.24 -4.89 27.38
C PRO A 121 10.79 -3.45 27.38
N THR A 122 10.71 -2.78 28.54
CA THR A 122 11.52 -1.60 28.85
C THR A 122 13.00 -1.92 28.81
#